data_AF-F5T4H4-F1
#
_entry.id   AF-F5T4H4-F1
#
_cell.length_a   1.000
_cell.length_b   1.000
_cell.length_c   1.000
_cell.angle_alpha   90.00
_cell.angle_beta   90.00
_cell.angle_gamma   90.00
#
_symmetry.space_group_name_H-M   'P 1'
#
loop_
_entity.id
_entity.type
_entity.pdbx_description
1 polymer ?
#
loop_
_entity_poly.entity_id
_entity_poly.type
_entity_poly.pdbx_seq_one_letter_code
_entity_poly.pdbx_strand_id
1 'polypeptide(L)'
;MKYVYPAVFTPEDNGQFSVNFPDLESCYTCGDDLGDALYMAEDVLAMTLVSYEDKGLSIPAPSEKLPLEAGEFQNFIACDTEIYRKQNLNKAVKKHSLFRNG
;
A
#
# COMPACT_ATOMS: atom_id res chain seq x y z
N MET A 1 -7.42 -11.68 -4.61
CA MET A 1 -8.66 -10.97 -4.26
C MET A 1 -8.48 -9.48 -4.53
N LYS A 2 -9.56 -8.76 -4.82
CA LYS A 2 -9.52 -7.31 -5.09
C LYS A 2 -10.10 -6.54 -3.92
N TYR A 3 -9.42 -5.47 -3.52
CA TYR A 3 -9.81 -4.61 -2.40
C TYR A 3 -9.73 -3.14 -2.81
N VAL A 4 -10.48 -2.31 -2.10
CA VAL A 4 -10.42 -0.85 -2.22
C VAL A 4 -10.50 -0.26 -0.82
N TYR A 5 -9.54 0.57 -0.44
CA TYR A 5 -9.54 1.28 0.84
C TYR A 5 -9.32 2.78 0.62
N PRO A 6 -9.94 3.63 1.46
CA PRO A 6 -9.58 5.03 1.49
C PRO A 6 -8.20 5.19 2.14
N ALA A 7 -7.39 6.07 1.59
CA ALA A 7 -6.15 6.56 2.18
C ALA A 7 -6.24 8.06 2.39
N VAL A 8 -5.59 8.53 3.46
CA VAL A 8 -5.29 9.94 3.66
C VAL A 8 -3.97 10.24 2.97
N PHE A 9 -3.93 11.29 2.17
CA PHE A 9 -2.72 11.86 1.60
C PHE A 9 -2.46 13.20 2.28
N THR A 10 -1.26 13.32 2.86
CA THR A 10 -0.79 14.52 3.55
C THR A 10 0.35 15.12 2.73
N PRO A 11 0.16 16.29 2.09
CA PRO A 11 1.23 16.99 1.41
C PRO A 11 2.29 17.46 2.41
N GLU A 12 3.56 17.20 2.11
CA GLU A 12 4.71 17.61 2.92
C GLU A 12 5.38 18.88 2.36
N ASP A 13 6.11 19.61 3.21
CA ASP A 13 6.77 20.88 2.84
C ASP A 13 7.80 20.77 1.70
N ASN A 14 8.31 19.57 1.46
CA ASN A 14 9.31 19.27 0.43
C ASN A 14 8.71 18.80 -0.90
N GLY A 15 7.37 18.82 -1.05
CA GLY A 15 6.66 18.36 -2.24
C GLY A 15 6.38 16.85 -2.27
N GLN A 16 6.83 16.11 -1.25
CA GLN A 16 6.50 14.71 -1.05
C GLN A 16 5.09 14.56 -0.47
N PHE A 17 4.62 13.31 -0.41
CA PHE A 17 3.36 12.98 0.22
C PHE A 17 3.55 11.82 1.19
N SER A 18 3.05 11.99 2.41
CA SER A 18 2.78 10.88 3.32
C SER A 18 1.41 10.29 3.03
N VAL A 19 1.30 8.98 3.11
CA VAL A 19 0.06 8.24 2.86
C VAL A 19 -0.18 7.23 3.98
N ASN A 20 -1.40 7.20 4.50
CA ASN A 20 -1.81 6.18 5.47
C ASN A 20 -3.23 5.68 5.22
N PHE A 21 -3.48 4.43 5.59
CA PHE A 21 -4.78 3.77 5.53
C PHE A 21 -5.31 3.57 6.95
N PRO A 22 -6.18 4.47 7.48
CA PRO A 22 -6.59 4.42 8.89
C PRO A 22 -7.33 3.15 9.31
N ASP A 23 -7.97 2.47 8.35
CA ASP A 23 -8.71 1.22 8.59
C ASP A 23 -7.78 0.01 8.79
N LEU A 24 -6.50 0.14 8.44
CA LEU A 24 -5.52 -0.95 8.46
C LEU A 24 -4.39 -0.64 9.44
N GLU A 25 -4.05 -1.61 10.29
CA GLU A 25 -3.00 -1.41 11.28
C GLU A 25 -1.63 -1.27 10.61
N SER A 26 -0.88 -0.24 11.01
CA SER A 26 0.49 0.01 10.54
C SER A 26 0.64 0.06 9.01
N CYS A 27 -0.38 0.57 8.29
CA CYS A 27 -0.36 0.69 6.84
C CYS A 27 -0.09 2.14 6.41
N TYR A 28 1.18 2.46 6.26
CA TYR A 28 1.69 3.79 5.91
C TYR A 28 2.83 3.70 4.89
N THR A 29 2.97 4.73 4.07
CA THR A 29 4.03 4.87 3.08
C THR A 29 4.24 6.34 2.74
N CYS A 30 5.22 6.66 1.91
CA CYS A 30 5.41 7.99 1.34
C CYS A 30 5.85 7.88 -0.13
N GLY A 31 5.74 8.99 -0.86
CA GLY A 31 6.24 9.11 -2.22
C GLY A 31 6.81 10.49 -2.50
N ASP A 32 7.72 10.55 -3.47
CA ASP A 32 8.46 11.76 -3.82
C ASP A 32 7.58 12.85 -4.45
N ASP A 33 6.49 12.43 -5.10
CA ASP A 33 5.43 13.27 -5.62
C ASP A 33 4.09 12.51 -5.54
N LEU A 34 3.00 13.13 -6.01
CA LEU A 34 1.67 12.51 -5.97
C LEU A 34 1.60 11.19 -6.77
N GLY A 35 2.27 11.13 -7.93
CA GLY A 35 2.26 9.95 -8.77
C GLY A 35 2.97 8.79 -8.09
N ASP A 36 4.17 9.05 -7.56
CA ASP A 36 4.93 8.08 -6.78
C ASP A 36 4.17 7.63 -5.54
N ALA A 37 3.56 8.56 -4.80
CA ALA A 37 2.77 8.25 -3.60
C ALA A 37 1.58 7.34 -3.91
N LEU A 38 0.91 7.49 -5.06
CA LEU A 38 -0.16 6.60 -5.50
C LEU A 38 0.36 5.17 -5.76
N TYR A 39 1.50 5.03 -6.43
CA TYR A 39 2.12 3.72 -6.66
C TYR A 39 2.57 3.06 -5.36
N MET A 40 3.20 3.83 -4.47
CA MET A 40 3.63 3.37 -3.16
C MET A 40 2.42 2.99 -2.28
N ALA A 41 1.31 3.71 -2.38
CA ALA A 41 0.07 3.39 -1.68
C ALA A 41 -0.54 2.07 -2.14
N GLU A 42 -0.55 1.79 -3.45
CA GLU A 42 -1.00 0.49 -3.98
C GLU A 42 -0.12 -0.66 -3.45
N ASP A 43 1.21 -0.49 -3.46
CA ASP A 43 2.15 -1.53 -3.02
C ASP A 43 2.00 -1.85 -1.54
N VAL A 44 1.95 -0.84 -0.66
CA VAL A 44 1.78 -1.05 0.79
C VAL A 44 0.41 -1.64 1.12
N LEU A 45 -0.66 -1.20 0.43
CA LEU A 45 -2.00 -1.74 0.63
C LEU A 45 -2.06 -3.23 0.27
N ALA A 46 -1.53 -3.59 -0.91
CA ALA A 46 -1.49 -4.97 -1.36
C ALA A 46 -0.65 -5.86 -0.43
N MET A 47 0.52 -5.37 -0.01
CA MET A 47 1.40 -6.05 0.94
C MET A 47 0.70 -6.32 2.28
N THR A 48 0.03 -5.30 2.84
CA THR A 48 -0.68 -5.40 4.11
C THR A 48 -1.82 -6.41 4.00
N LEU A 49 -2.69 -6.31 2.99
CA LEU A 49 -3.83 -7.21 2.85
C LEU A 49 -3.41 -8.66 2.60
N VAL A 50 -2.33 -8.88 1.84
CA VAL A 50 -1.70 -10.21 1.71
C VAL A 50 -1.27 -10.76 3.07
N SER A 51 -0.70 -9.92 3.95
CA SER A 51 -0.32 -10.31 5.31
C SER A 51 -1.53 -10.72 6.16
N TYR A 52 -2.65 -9.99 6.06
CA TYR A 52 -3.90 -10.36 6.74
C TYR A 52 -4.43 -11.71 6.25
N GLU A 53 -4.49 -11.90 4.93
CA GLU A 53 -4.90 -13.16 4.31
C GLU A 53 -4.03 -14.34 4.77
N ASP A 54 -2.69 -14.19 4.71
CA ASP A 54 -1.74 -15.26 5.04
C ASP A 54 -1.76 -15.65 6.52
N LYS A 55 -2.07 -14.69 7.40
CA LYS A 55 -2.21 -14.92 8.84
C LYS A 55 -3.63 -15.35 9.24
N GLY A 56 -4.58 -15.41 8.30
CA GLY A 56 -5.98 -15.70 8.59
C GLY A 56 -6.65 -14.66 9.51
N LEU A 57 -6.20 -13.41 9.46
CA LEU A 57 -6.77 -12.31 10.24
C LEU A 57 -8.07 -11.81 9.59
N SER A 58 -8.98 -11.29 10.41
CA SER A 58 -10.14 -10.58 9.89
C SER A 58 -9.70 -9.28 9.22
N ILE A 59 -10.11 -9.09 7.97
CA ILE A 59 -9.85 -7.86 7.21
C ILE A 59 -10.92 -6.81 7.61
N PRO A 60 -10.55 -5.65 8.18
CA PRO A 60 -11.49 -4.60 8.56
C PRO A 60 -12.27 -4.06 7.36
N ALA A 61 -13.54 -3.66 7.49
CA ALA A 61 -14.26 -3.05 6.37
C ALA A 61 -13.68 -1.65 6.06
N PRO A 62 -13.60 -1.23 4.79
CA PRO A 62 -13.14 0.10 4.42
C PRO A 62 -14.16 1.16 4.86
N SER A 63 -13.66 2.26 5.39
CA SER A 63 -14.46 3.45 5.70
C SER A 63 -14.93 4.14 4.41
N GLU A 64 -16.13 4.72 4.42
CA GLU A 64 -16.59 5.54 3.29
C GLU A 64 -15.93 6.93 3.28
N LYS A 65 -15.67 7.46 4.47
CA LYS A 65 -15.10 8.79 4.69
C LYS A 65 -14.12 8.76 5.85
N LEU A 66 -12.95 9.35 5.65
CA LEU A 66 -11.92 9.49 6.66
C LEU A 66 -11.97 10.87 7.32
N PRO A 67 -11.56 10.99 8.60
CA PRO A 67 -11.20 12.28 9.16
C PRO A 67 -9.98 12.82 8.43
N LEU A 68 -10.01 14.12 8.09
CA LEU A 68 -8.93 14.81 7.39
C LEU A 68 -8.57 16.09 8.15
N GLU A 69 -7.28 16.36 8.25
CA GLU A 69 -6.76 17.65 8.70
C GLU A 69 -6.69 18.67 7.54
N ALA A 70 -6.37 19.92 7.88
CA ALA A 70 -6.30 20.98 6.88
C ALA A 70 -5.16 20.73 5.89
N GLY A 71 -5.49 20.64 4.60
CA GLY A 71 -4.52 20.36 3.53
C GLY A 71 -4.44 18.90 3.12
N GLU A 72 -4.98 17.99 3.93
CA GLU A 72 -5.09 16.57 3.58
C GLU A 72 -6.22 16.31 2.59
N PHE A 73 -6.11 15.21 1.84
CA PHE A 73 -7.20 14.73 1.01
C PHE A 73 -7.32 13.21 1.07
N GLN A 74 -8.54 12.73 0.88
CA GLN A 74 -8.85 11.32 0.77
C GLN A 74 -8.74 10.87 -0.69
N ASN A 75 -8.16 9.70 -0.92
CA ASN A 75 -8.26 9.00 -2.20
C ASN A 75 -8.50 7.49 -1.98
N PHE A 76 -9.23 6.86 -2.88
CA PHE A 76 -9.46 5.41 -2.83
C PHE A 76 -8.41 4.68 -3.65
N ILE A 77 -7.70 3.76 -2.99
CA ILE A 77 -6.67 2.95 -3.61
C ILE A 77 -7.20 1.53 -3.77
N ALA A 78 -7.14 1.04 -5.01
CA ALA A 78 -7.51 -0.33 -5.34
C ALA A 78 -6.26 -1.20 -5.41
N CYS A 79 -6.35 -2.45 -4.98
CA CYS A 79 -5.29 -3.42 -5.18
C CYS A 79 -5.84 -4.81 -5.49
N ASP A 80 -4.99 -5.66 -6.08
CA ASP A 80 -5.29 -7.07 -6.33
C ASP A 80 -4.21 -7.95 -5.68
N THR A 81 -4.56 -8.62 -4.59
CA THR A 81 -3.64 -9.46 -3.81
C THR A 81 -3.16 -10.68 -4.59
N GLU A 82 -3.92 -11.17 -5.57
CA GLU A 82 -3.48 -12.31 -6.40
C GLU A 82 -2.44 -11.88 -7.43
N ILE A 83 -2.63 -10.71 -8.05
CA ILE A 83 -1.64 -10.14 -8.96
C ILE A 83 -0.36 -9.81 -8.18
N TYR A 84 -0.49 -9.18 -7.01
CA TYR A 84 0.64 -8.86 -6.14
C TYR A 84 1.47 -10.09 -5.79
N ARG A 85 0.83 -11.18 -5.33
CA ARG A 85 1.51 -12.45 -5.01
C ARG A 85 2.28 -13.00 -6.20
N LYS A 86 1.67 -13.03 -7.39
CA LYS A 86 2.33 -13.52 -8.62
C LYS A 86 3.57 -12.70 -8.98
N GLN A 87 3.49 -11.38 -8.84
CA GLN A 87 4.62 -10.50 -9.13
C GLN A 87 5.74 -10.61 -8.08
N ASN A 88 5.40 -10.68 -6.80
CA ASN A 88 6.40 -10.75 -5.73
C ASN A 88 7.07 -12.12 -5.62
N LEU A 89 6.40 -13.23 -5.92
CA LEU A 89 7.05 -14.55 -6.08
C LEU A 89 8.16 -14.48 -7.14
N ASN A 90 7.92 -13.80 -8.26
CA ASN A 90 8.91 -13.63 -9.33
C ASN A 90 10.09 -12.73 -8.93
N LYS A 91 9.86 -11.71 -8.09
CA LYS A 91 10.94 -10.87 -7.53
C LYS A 91 11.82 -11.65 -6.55
N ALA A 92 11.24 -12.51 -5.71
CA ALA A 92 11.98 -13.33 -4.74
C ALA A 92 12.89 -14.37 -5.41
N VAL A 93 12.44 -15.01 -6.50
CA VAL A 93 13.23 -16.03 -7.23
C VAL A 93 14.43 -15.40 -7.96
N LYS A 94 14.29 -14.19 -8.51
CA LYS A 94 15.41 -13.47 -9.17
C LYS A 94 16.54 -13.12 -8.20
N LYS A 95 16.21 -12.83 -6.94
CA LYS A 95 17.22 -12.50 -5.92
C LYS A 95 18.11 -13.70 -5.58
N HIS A 96 17.61 -14.94 -5.66
CA HIS A 96 18.41 -16.14 -5.35
C HIS A 96 19.32 -16.61 -6.51
N SER A 97 19.02 -16.23 -7.76
CA SER A 97 19.83 -16.62 -8.92
C SER A 97 21.08 -15.75 -9.15
N LEU A 98 21.23 -14.63 -8.44
CA LEU A 98 22.36 -13.70 -8.61
C LEU A 98 23.49 -13.89 -7.57
N PHE A 99 23.33 -14.78 -6.58
CA PHE A 99 24.35 -15.03 -5.54
C PHE A 99 25.19 -16.31 -5.75
N ARG A 100 25.22 -16.89 -6.96
CA ARG A 100 26.03 -18.09 -7.23
C ARG A 100 27.22 -17.93 -8.17
N ASN A 101 27.50 -16.73 -8.69
CA ASN A 101 28.71 -16.47 -9.47
C ASN A 101 29.40 -15.20 -8.96
N GLY A 102 30.24 -15.36 -7.93
CA GLY A 102 31.15 -14.36 -7.38
C GLY A 102 32.20 -15.05 -6.54
#